data_AF-A0A7S1JRK8-F1
#
_entry.id   AF-A0A7S1JRK8-F1
#
_cell.length_a   1.000
_cell.length_b   1.000
_cell.length_c   1.000
_cell.angle_alpha   90.00
_cell.angle_beta   90.00
_cell.angle_gamma   90.00
#
_symmetry.space_group_name_H-M   'P 1'
#
loop_
_entity.id
_entity.type
_entity.pdbx_description
1 polymer ?
#
loop_
_entity_poly.entity_id
_entity_poly.type
_entity_poly.pdbx_seq_one_letter_code
_entity_poly.pdbx_strand_id
1 'polypeptide(L)'
;DLNVKLIKWRMVPQFDPERFNSMRFLLLGAGTLGCAIARALIAWGAKHITFVDSGNVAMSNPVRQSLFKHQDAAAEGGSGRPKVDAACEALREIRPDVDARGVVFEIPMPGHFDASAASAPSPSGSGAAASTSASIERSLHTLDELISEHDVVFMGTDSRESRWLPSFLIANKSWRAVRRQQQQQQQQTAGG
;
A
#
# COMPACT_ATOMS: atom_id res chain seq x y z
N ASP A 1 -10.44 6.76 -19.90
CA ASP A 1 -11.46 7.78 -19.56
C ASP A 1 -12.84 7.56 -20.15
N LEU A 2 -13.02 7.43 -21.48
CA LEU A 2 -14.37 7.30 -22.07
C LEU A 2 -15.18 6.12 -21.50
N ASN A 3 -14.56 4.94 -21.34
CA ASN A 3 -15.23 3.75 -20.80
C ASN A 3 -15.84 3.99 -19.40
N VAL A 4 -15.08 4.63 -18.50
CA VAL A 4 -15.55 4.94 -17.14
C VAL A 4 -16.67 5.99 -17.17
N LYS A 5 -16.57 7.00 -18.05
CA LYS A 5 -17.62 8.00 -18.27
C LYS A 5 -18.91 7.36 -18.80
N LEU A 6 -18.82 6.38 -19.70
CA LEU A 6 -19.97 5.63 -20.20
C LEU A 6 -20.67 4.83 -19.08
N ILE A 7 -19.91 4.20 -18.18
CA ILE A 7 -20.47 3.50 -17.01
C ILE A 7 -21.21 4.50 -16.10
N LYS A 8 -20.61 5.66 -15.80
CA LYS A 8 -21.29 6.72 -15.03
C LYS A 8 -22.62 7.10 -15.67
N TRP A 9 -22.62 7.43 -16.96
CA TRP A 9 -23.83 7.91 -17.64
C TRP A 9 -24.94 6.87 -17.74
N ARG A 10 -24.59 5.58 -17.92
CA ARG A 10 -25.56 4.51 -18.18
C ARG A 10 -26.01 3.75 -16.94
N MET A 11 -25.15 3.62 -15.93
CA MET A 11 -25.34 2.66 -14.84
C MET A 11 -25.28 3.32 -13.46
N VAL A 12 -24.32 4.23 -13.23
CA VAL A 12 -24.06 4.80 -11.90
C VAL A 12 -23.87 6.32 -11.98
N PRO A 13 -24.95 7.11 -12.16
CA PRO A 13 -24.85 8.57 -12.37
C PRO A 13 -24.16 9.32 -11.23
N GLN A 14 -24.28 8.81 -10.00
CA GLN A 14 -23.68 9.35 -8.78
C GLN A 14 -22.19 9.04 -8.64
N PHE A 15 -21.62 8.17 -9.49
CA PHE A 15 -20.19 7.90 -9.46
C PHE A 15 -19.43 9.15 -9.87
N ASP A 16 -18.36 9.48 -9.15
CA ASP A 16 -17.47 10.60 -9.43
C ASP A 16 -16.09 10.09 -9.86
N PRO A 17 -15.87 9.94 -11.18
CA PRO A 17 -14.59 9.47 -11.72
C PRO A 17 -13.43 10.39 -11.35
N GLU A 18 -13.63 11.70 -11.29
CA GLU A 18 -12.53 12.63 -11.03
C GLU A 18 -12.03 12.47 -9.60
N ARG A 19 -12.96 12.38 -8.64
CA ARG A 19 -12.62 12.06 -7.25
C ARG A 19 -11.91 10.71 -7.15
N PHE A 20 -12.43 9.65 -7.79
CA PHE A 20 -11.81 8.33 -7.77
C PHE A 20 -10.39 8.33 -8.36
N ASN A 21 -10.18 9.04 -9.48
CA ASN A 21 -8.89 9.16 -10.14
C ASN A 21 -7.83 9.79 -9.22
N SER A 22 -8.21 10.81 -8.45
CA SER A 22 -7.32 11.52 -7.52
C SER A 22 -7.06 10.80 -6.19
N MET A 23 -7.80 9.73 -5.89
CA MET A 23 -7.59 8.97 -4.65
C MET A 23 -6.24 8.26 -4.67
N ARG A 24 -5.61 8.22 -3.50
CA ARG A 24 -4.33 7.55 -3.24
C ARG A 24 -4.60 6.19 -2.63
N PHE A 25 -4.18 5.13 -3.33
CA PHE A 25 -4.40 3.75 -2.91
C PHE A 25 -3.11 3.12 -2.38
N LEU A 26 -3.14 2.65 -1.13
CA LEU A 26 -2.05 1.87 -0.54
C LEU A 26 -2.36 0.38 -0.65
N LEU A 27 -1.47 -0.37 -1.27
CA LEU A 27 -1.55 -1.83 -1.39
C LEU A 27 -0.48 -2.47 -0.48
N LEU A 28 -0.92 -2.95 0.68
CA LEU A 28 -0.07 -3.69 1.62
C LEU A 28 0.08 -5.13 1.12
N GLY A 29 1.04 -5.37 0.26
CA GLY A 29 1.34 -6.63 -0.42
C GLY A 29 1.29 -6.49 -1.94
N ALA A 30 2.32 -6.98 -2.61
CA ALA A 30 2.44 -7.05 -4.07
C ALA A 30 2.33 -8.51 -4.58
N GLY A 31 1.69 -9.39 -3.81
CA GLY A 31 1.37 -10.76 -4.20
C GLY A 31 0.21 -10.87 -5.21
N THR A 32 -0.42 -12.03 -5.28
CA THR A 32 -1.54 -12.29 -6.21
C THR A 32 -2.69 -11.29 -6.04
N LEU A 33 -3.09 -11.02 -4.80
CA LEU A 33 -4.17 -10.10 -4.51
C LEU A 33 -3.78 -8.65 -4.84
N GLY A 34 -2.57 -8.22 -4.46
CA GLY A 34 -2.05 -6.89 -4.79
C GLY A 34 -2.02 -6.63 -6.29
N CYS A 35 -1.51 -7.58 -7.07
CA CYS A 35 -1.50 -7.50 -8.54
C CYS A 35 -2.91 -7.37 -9.13
N ALA A 36 -3.86 -8.20 -8.67
CA ALA A 36 -5.23 -8.19 -9.17
C ALA A 36 -5.96 -6.88 -8.83
N ILE A 37 -5.83 -6.40 -7.58
CA ILE A 37 -6.41 -5.13 -7.14
C ILE A 37 -5.82 -3.98 -7.95
N ALA A 38 -4.50 -3.90 -8.11
CA ALA A 38 -3.85 -2.83 -8.85
C ALA A 38 -4.35 -2.74 -10.29
N ARG A 39 -4.44 -3.89 -10.98
CA ARG A 39 -4.98 -3.95 -12.36
C ARG A 39 -6.44 -3.51 -12.43
N ALA A 40 -7.25 -3.88 -11.45
CA ALA A 40 -8.64 -3.42 -11.38
C ALA A 40 -8.72 -1.90 -11.14
N LEU A 41 -7.92 -1.36 -10.21
CA LEU A 41 -7.87 0.07 -9.89
C LEU A 41 -7.52 0.92 -11.11
N ILE A 42 -6.44 0.56 -11.84
CA ILE A 42 -6.04 1.34 -13.03
C ILE A 42 -7.06 1.25 -14.16
N ALA A 43 -7.79 0.13 -14.28
CA ALA A 43 -8.88 -0.02 -15.25
C ALA A 43 -10.07 0.90 -14.94
N TRP A 44 -10.29 1.19 -13.64
CA TRP A 44 -11.33 2.12 -13.17
C TRP A 44 -10.92 3.59 -13.17
N GLY A 45 -9.65 3.89 -13.46
CA GLY A 45 -9.19 5.28 -13.59
C GLY A 45 -8.17 5.71 -12.53
N ALA A 46 -7.93 4.92 -11.49
CA ALA A 46 -7.00 5.27 -10.41
C ALA A 46 -5.61 5.66 -10.94
N LYS A 47 -5.06 6.76 -10.43
CA LYS A 47 -3.75 7.28 -10.84
C LYS A 47 -2.66 7.06 -9.82
N HIS A 48 -2.97 7.08 -8.53
CA HIS A 48 -1.96 7.03 -7.47
C HIS A 48 -2.01 5.69 -6.72
N ILE A 49 -0.99 4.85 -6.91
CA ILE A 49 -0.89 3.52 -6.28
C ILE A 49 0.47 3.38 -5.61
N THR A 50 0.48 3.06 -4.31
CA THR A 50 1.70 2.70 -3.59
C THR A 50 1.66 1.22 -3.21
N PHE A 51 2.67 0.45 -3.62
CA PHE A 51 2.87 -0.92 -3.17
C PHE A 51 3.83 -0.98 -1.98
N VAL A 52 3.52 -1.86 -1.03
CA VAL A 52 4.38 -2.21 0.10
C VAL A 52 4.57 -3.72 0.10
N ASP A 53 5.80 -4.19 -0.10
CA ASP A 53 6.16 -5.62 -0.04
C ASP A 53 7.67 -5.73 0.22
N SER A 54 8.11 -6.66 1.04
CA SER A 54 9.54 -6.88 1.32
C SER A 54 10.18 -7.94 0.41
N GLY A 55 9.39 -8.67 -0.36
CA GLY A 55 9.85 -9.81 -1.13
C GLY A 55 10.33 -9.48 -2.55
N ASN A 56 11.13 -10.39 -3.09
CA ASN A 56 11.53 -10.42 -4.48
C ASN A 56 10.59 -11.34 -5.28
N VAL A 57 10.54 -11.14 -6.60
CA VAL A 57 9.77 -11.99 -7.51
C VAL A 57 10.42 -13.37 -7.59
N ALA A 58 9.72 -14.41 -7.16
CA ALA A 58 10.20 -15.79 -7.28
C ALA A 58 9.74 -16.46 -8.59
N MET A 59 10.45 -17.49 -9.05
CA MET A 59 10.14 -18.22 -10.30
C MET A 59 8.71 -18.76 -10.40
N SER A 60 8.09 -19.07 -9.26
CA SER A 60 6.70 -19.54 -9.22
C SER A 60 5.67 -18.40 -9.31
N ASN A 61 6.07 -17.14 -9.13
CA ASN A 61 5.17 -16.00 -9.01
C ASN A 61 4.48 -15.60 -10.33
N PRO A 62 5.15 -15.53 -11.50
CA PRO A 62 4.56 -15.00 -12.73
C PRO A 62 3.25 -15.67 -13.16
N VAL A 63 3.07 -16.96 -12.89
CA VAL A 63 1.84 -17.69 -13.25
C VAL A 63 0.62 -17.29 -12.40
N ARG A 64 0.82 -16.64 -11.24
CA ARG A 64 -0.25 -16.26 -10.30
C ARG A 64 -0.24 -14.79 -9.89
N GLN A 65 0.79 -14.02 -10.25
CA GLN A 65 0.97 -12.62 -9.90
C GLN A 65 1.09 -11.82 -11.20
N SER A 66 -0.05 -11.28 -11.65
CA SER A 66 -0.27 -10.83 -13.03
C SER A 66 0.47 -9.56 -13.46
N LEU A 67 1.35 -9.04 -12.61
CA LEU A 67 2.26 -7.93 -12.90
C LEU A 67 3.70 -8.40 -13.13
N PHE A 68 4.03 -9.67 -12.87
CA PHE A 68 5.39 -10.18 -12.98
C PHE A 68 5.57 -11.08 -14.19
N LYS A 69 6.73 -10.98 -14.82
CA LYS A 69 7.17 -11.81 -15.93
C LYS A 69 8.29 -12.75 -15.47
N HIS A 70 8.58 -13.77 -16.27
CA HIS A 70 9.69 -14.69 -15.99
C HIS A 70 11.04 -13.96 -15.83
N GLN A 71 11.28 -12.94 -16.64
CA GLN A 71 12.50 -12.13 -16.57
C GLN A 71 12.68 -11.43 -15.22
N ASP A 72 11.60 -11.02 -14.56
CA ASP A 72 11.67 -10.36 -13.24
C ASP A 72 12.12 -11.35 -12.17
N ALA A 73 11.71 -12.62 -12.31
CA ALA A 73 12.12 -13.69 -11.42
C ALA A 73 13.56 -14.18 -11.67
N ALA A 74 14.02 -14.15 -12.94
CA ALA A 74 15.36 -14.57 -13.33
C ALA A 74 16.42 -13.47 -13.15
N ALA A 75 16.01 -12.23 -12.84
CA ALA A 75 16.89 -11.10 -12.62
C ALA A 75 17.86 -11.32 -11.45
N GLU A 76 18.91 -10.49 -11.39
CA GLU A 76 19.89 -10.46 -10.28
C GLU A 76 20.56 -11.81 -10.00
N GLY A 77 20.84 -12.59 -11.05
CA GLY A 77 21.44 -13.92 -10.88
C GLY A 77 20.48 -14.96 -10.28
N GLY A 78 19.17 -14.72 -10.38
CA GLY A 78 18.12 -15.63 -9.93
C GLY A 78 17.54 -15.33 -8.55
N SER A 79 17.99 -14.27 -7.85
CA SER A 79 17.32 -13.77 -6.64
C SER A 79 16.01 -13.05 -6.96
N GLY A 80 15.81 -12.68 -8.22
CA GLY A 80 14.64 -11.95 -8.70
C GLY A 80 14.67 -10.49 -8.27
N ARG A 81 13.89 -9.68 -8.98
CA ARG A 81 13.76 -8.25 -8.72
C ARG A 81 12.85 -7.98 -7.50
N PRO A 82 13.02 -6.88 -6.75
CA PRO A 82 12.03 -6.48 -5.74
C PRO A 82 10.63 -6.38 -6.34
N LYS A 83 9.63 -7.01 -5.68
CA LYS A 83 8.25 -7.07 -6.21
C LYS A 83 7.65 -5.71 -6.41
N VAL A 84 7.89 -4.78 -5.49
CA VAL A 84 7.32 -3.42 -5.57
C VAL A 84 7.82 -2.68 -6.80
N ASP A 85 9.10 -2.85 -7.17
CA ASP A 85 9.69 -2.21 -8.34
C ASP A 85 9.15 -2.81 -9.64
N ALA A 86 9.13 -4.16 -9.72
CA ALA A 86 8.56 -4.87 -10.85
C ALA A 86 7.07 -4.54 -11.05
N ALA A 87 6.29 -4.43 -9.96
CA ALA A 87 4.89 -4.08 -10.03
C ALA A 87 4.67 -2.65 -10.53
N CYS A 88 5.47 -1.70 -10.04
CA CYS A 88 5.39 -0.30 -10.48
C CYS A 88 5.77 -0.13 -11.95
N GLU A 89 6.79 -0.84 -12.42
CA GLU A 89 7.16 -0.84 -13.84
C GLU A 89 6.05 -1.43 -14.70
N ALA A 90 5.53 -2.61 -14.34
CA ALA A 90 4.45 -3.26 -15.07
C ALA A 90 3.18 -2.40 -15.14
N LEU A 91 2.82 -1.67 -14.06
CA LEU A 91 1.70 -0.74 -14.10
C LEU A 91 1.95 0.41 -15.09
N ARG A 92 3.15 0.98 -15.13
CA ARG A 92 3.51 2.05 -16.08
C ARG A 92 3.55 1.55 -17.53
N GLU A 93 3.98 0.31 -17.76
CA GLU A 93 3.89 -0.33 -19.08
C GLU A 93 2.43 -0.46 -19.54
N ILE A 94 1.52 -0.84 -18.64
CA ILE A 94 0.08 -0.98 -18.95
C ILE A 94 -0.58 0.38 -19.13
N ARG A 95 -0.21 1.35 -18.27
CA ARG A 95 -0.83 2.67 -18.21
C ARG A 95 0.21 3.74 -17.85
N PRO A 96 0.80 4.43 -18.84
CA PRO A 96 1.93 5.35 -18.61
C PRO A 96 1.64 6.56 -17.71
N ASP A 97 0.38 6.99 -17.57
CA ASP A 97 -0.04 8.11 -16.71
C ASP A 97 -0.25 7.72 -15.24
N VAL A 98 -0.01 6.45 -14.87
CA VAL A 98 -0.09 6.01 -13.47
C VAL A 98 1.14 6.47 -12.67
N ASP A 99 0.87 7.07 -11.53
CA ASP A 99 1.84 7.40 -10.50
C ASP A 99 1.94 6.20 -9.53
N ALA A 100 2.83 5.26 -9.86
CA ALA A 100 3.06 4.05 -9.08
C ALA A 100 4.34 4.15 -8.21
N ARG A 101 4.21 4.08 -6.89
CA ARG A 101 5.35 4.10 -5.95
C ARG A 101 5.54 2.72 -5.33
N GLY A 102 6.80 2.26 -5.25
CA GLY A 102 7.17 1.03 -4.56
C GLY A 102 7.88 1.34 -3.25
N VAL A 103 7.52 0.63 -2.17
CA VAL A 103 8.22 0.72 -0.88
C VAL A 103 8.59 -0.68 -0.43
N VAL A 104 9.88 -1.00 -0.47
CA VAL A 104 10.40 -2.24 0.10
C VAL A 104 10.35 -2.12 1.62
N PHE A 105 9.37 -2.77 2.23
CA PHE A 105 9.12 -2.66 3.67
C PHE A 105 8.45 -3.93 4.20
N GLU A 106 9.00 -4.45 5.28
CA GLU A 106 8.43 -5.58 6.01
C GLU A 106 7.53 -5.08 7.13
N ILE A 107 6.28 -5.56 7.14
CA ILE A 107 5.31 -5.19 8.17
C ILE A 107 5.62 -6.01 9.44
N PRO A 108 5.87 -5.35 10.59
CA PRO A 108 6.13 -6.05 11.84
C PRO A 108 4.98 -6.98 12.22
N MET A 109 5.30 -8.25 12.46
CA MET A 109 4.35 -9.28 12.84
C MET A 109 4.45 -9.58 14.34
N PRO A 110 3.33 -9.69 15.07
CA PRO A 110 3.35 -10.17 16.46
C PRO A 110 4.06 -11.53 16.57
N GLY A 111 4.88 -11.68 17.61
CA GLY A 111 5.61 -12.92 17.88
C GLY A 111 6.87 -13.16 17.03
N HIS A 112 7.16 -12.28 16.07
CA HIS A 112 8.33 -12.38 15.18
C HIS A 112 9.21 -11.14 15.37
N PHE A 113 9.90 -11.07 16.51
CA PHE A 113 10.76 -9.95 16.89
C PHE A 113 12.18 -10.14 16.36
N ASP A 114 12.35 -10.09 15.04
CA ASP A 114 13.69 -10.12 14.47
C ASP A 114 14.29 -8.71 14.50
N ALA A 115 15.34 -8.54 15.32
CA ALA A 115 16.07 -7.28 15.47
C ALA A 115 16.70 -6.79 14.16
N SER A 116 16.84 -7.67 13.15
CA SER A 116 17.32 -7.35 11.80
C SER A 116 16.21 -7.10 10.76
N ALA A 117 14.96 -7.50 11.03
CA ALA A 117 13.86 -7.47 10.06
C ALA A 117 13.14 -6.11 9.99
N ALA A 118 13.28 -5.28 11.03
CA ALA A 118 12.77 -3.91 11.03
C ALA A 118 13.66 -2.99 10.16
N SER A 119 13.67 -3.28 8.87
CA SER A 119 14.37 -2.61 7.78
C SER A 119 13.58 -1.41 7.25
N ALA A 120 13.04 -0.59 8.16
CA ALA A 120 12.52 0.70 7.74
C ALA A 120 13.63 1.48 7.02
N PRO A 121 13.39 2.04 5.82
CA PRO A 121 14.42 2.72 5.06
C PRO A 121 15.04 3.86 5.88
N SER A 122 16.36 3.81 6.09
CA SER A 122 17.08 4.82 6.86
C SER A 122 17.56 5.94 5.92
N PRO A 123 17.30 7.23 6.22
CA PRO A 123 17.81 8.34 5.42
C PRO A 123 19.32 8.57 5.57
N SER A 124 19.97 7.92 6.54
CA SER A 124 21.42 8.02 6.77
C SER A 124 22.01 6.63 7.02
N GLY A 125 22.90 6.18 6.14
CA GLY A 125 23.55 4.86 6.14
C GLY A 125 24.57 4.62 7.27
N SER A 126 24.29 5.07 8.49
CA SER A 126 25.15 4.82 9.66
C SER A 126 24.82 3.46 10.29
N GLY A 127 25.72 2.49 10.11
CA GLY A 127 25.62 1.11 10.60
C GLY A 127 25.78 0.94 12.13
N ALA A 128 25.00 1.68 12.93
CA ALA A 128 24.84 1.36 14.34
C ALA A 128 23.67 0.39 14.50
N ALA A 129 23.88 -0.72 15.21
CA ALA A 129 22.82 -1.65 15.58
C ALA A 129 21.79 -0.92 16.46
N ALA A 130 20.72 -0.42 15.85
CA ALA A 130 19.62 0.18 16.57
C ALA A 130 19.03 -0.86 17.52
N SER A 131 18.69 -0.45 18.75
CA SER A 131 17.98 -1.33 19.67
C SER A 131 16.68 -1.83 19.01
N THR A 132 16.27 -3.06 19.32
CA THR A 132 15.05 -3.67 18.78
C THR A 132 13.84 -2.73 18.89
N SER A 133 13.73 -2.01 20.02
CA SER A 133 12.69 -0.99 20.24
C SER A 133 12.74 0.15 19.23
N ALA A 134 13.92 0.74 18.98
CA ALA A 134 14.08 1.84 18.02
C ALA A 134 13.79 1.39 16.57
N SER A 135 14.03 0.12 16.26
CA SER A 135 13.66 -0.44 14.94
C SER A 135 12.16 -0.61 14.79
N ILE A 136 11.49 -1.12 15.82
CA ILE A 136 10.02 -1.24 15.86
C ILE A 136 9.38 0.15 15.76
N GLU A 137 9.87 1.15 16.50
CA GLU A 137 9.38 2.53 16.44
C GLU A 137 9.48 3.12 15.02
N ARG A 138 10.59 2.89 14.32
CA ARG A 138 10.74 3.33 12.92
C ARG A 138 9.78 2.63 11.97
N SER A 139 9.59 1.32 12.13
CA SER A 139 8.61 0.58 11.31
C SER A 139 7.17 1.03 11.59
N LEU A 140 6.84 1.31 12.85
CA LEU A 140 5.55 1.88 13.24
C LEU A 140 5.35 3.25 12.60
N HIS A 141 6.35 4.13 12.66
CA HIS A 141 6.31 5.45 12.06
C HIS A 141 6.11 5.37 10.54
N THR A 142 6.93 4.56 9.86
CA THR A 142 6.86 4.37 8.40
C THR A 142 5.47 3.88 7.97
N LEU A 143 4.92 2.89 8.67
CA LEU A 143 3.58 2.38 8.35
C LEU A 143 2.48 3.39 8.68
N ASP A 144 2.61 4.16 9.77
CA ASP A 144 1.67 5.21 10.15
C ASP A 144 1.64 6.35 9.11
N GLU A 145 2.80 6.76 8.59
CA GLU A 145 2.95 7.73 7.51
C GLU A 145 2.32 7.21 6.22
N LEU A 146 2.66 6.00 5.80
CA LEU A 146 2.08 5.37 4.61
C LEU A 146 0.55 5.32 4.72
N ILE A 147 -0.01 4.91 5.86
CA ILE A 147 -1.47 4.89 6.05
C ILE A 147 -2.05 6.31 5.99
N SER A 148 -1.36 7.31 6.54
CA SER A 148 -1.84 8.71 6.57
C SER A 148 -1.76 9.41 5.21
N GLU A 149 -0.81 9.00 4.37
CA GLU A 149 -0.61 9.49 3.00
C GLU A 149 -1.60 8.88 2.00
N HIS A 150 -2.52 8.01 2.42
CA HIS A 150 -3.42 7.32 1.48
C HIS A 150 -4.88 7.42 1.94
N ASP A 151 -5.78 7.43 0.95
CA ASP A 151 -7.21 7.56 1.20
C ASP A 151 -7.87 6.19 1.39
N VAL A 152 -7.30 5.15 0.76
CA VAL A 152 -7.76 3.77 0.84
C VAL A 152 -6.58 2.84 1.03
N VAL A 153 -6.69 1.93 2.01
CA VAL A 153 -5.70 0.89 2.28
C VAL A 153 -6.30 -0.48 1.98
N PHE A 154 -5.66 -1.24 1.10
CA PHE A 154 -5.96 -2.64 0.87
C PHE A 154 -4.97 -3.54 1.62
N MET A 155 -5.51 -4.49 2.38
CA MET A 155 -4.71 -5.53 3.04
C MET A 155 -4.53 -6.72 2.09
N GLY A 156 -3.39 -6.76 1.41
CA GLY A 156 -2.98 -7.80 0.46
C GLY A 156 -1.96 -8.80 1.01
N THR A 157 -1.68 -8.77 2.31
CA THR A 157 -0.70 -9.66 2.96
C THR A 157 -1.24 -11.08 3.10
N ASP A 158 -0.35 -12.05 3.26
CA ASP A 158 -0.62 -13.49 3.21
C ASP A 158 -0.96 -14.13 4.58
N SER A 159 -0.61 -13.47 5.69
CA SER A 159 -0.82 -13.99 7.05
C SER A 159 -1.83 -13.17 7.86
N ARG A 160 -2.33 -13.72 8.97
CA ARG A 160 -3.20 -12.98 9.90
C ARG A 160 -2.39 -11.99 10.74
N GLU A 161 -1.17 -12.37 11.06
CA GLU A 161 -0.21 -11.68 11.91
C GLU A 161 0.23 -10.37 11.25
N SER A 162 0.54 -10.40 9.95
CA SER A 162 0.89 -9.20 9.16
C SER A 162 -0.25 -8.20 9.01
N ARG A 163 -1.50 -8.63 9.17
CA ARG A 163 -2.67 -7.72 9.11
C ARG A 163 -2.94 -7.02 10.42
N TRP A 164 -2.43 -7.54 11.54
CA TRP A 164 -2.76 -7.03 12.88
C TRP A 164 -2.37 -5.57 13.04
N LEU A 165 -1.11 -5.23 12.76
CA LEU A 165 -0.59 -3.89 13.01
C LEU A 165 -1.24 -2.83 12.08
N PRO A 166 -1.33 -3.03 10.75
CA PRO A 166 -2.07 -2.11 9.89
C PRO A 166 -3.52 -1.92 10.33
N SER A 167 -4.22 -3.01 10.68
CA SER A 167 -5.61 -2.94 11.14
C SER A 167 -5.74 -2.10 12.41
N PHE A 168 -4.83 -2.30 13.37
CA PHE A 168 -4.81 -1.54 14.62
C PHE A 168 -4.58 -0.05 14.39
N LEU A 169 -3.59 0.32 13.57
CA LEU A 169 -3.29 1.72 13.26
C LEU A 169 -4.46 2.42 12.56
N ILE A 170 -5.07 1.76 11.57
CA ILE A 170 -6.25 2.26 10.85
C ILE A 170 -7.43 2.45 11.82
N ALA A 171 -7.72 1.46 12.66
CA ALA A 171 -8.80 1.54 13.64
C ALA A 171 -8.58 2.69 14.64
N ASN A 172 -7.36 2.84 15.15
CA ASN A 172 -7.01 3.92 16.07
C ASN A 172 -7.17 5.31 15.42
N LYS A 173 -6.69 5.49 14.19
CA LYS A 173 -6.87 6.76 13.45
C LYS A 173 -8.35 7.07 13.20
N SER A 174 -9.12 6.07 12.78
CA SER A 174 -10.55 6.21 12.49
C SER A 174 -11.32 6.62 13.75
N TRP A 175 -11.04 5.96 14.87
CA TRP A 175 -11.61 6.29 16.17
C TRP A 175 -11.29 7.73 16.60
N ARG A 176 -10.02 8.16 16.46
CA ARG A 176 -9.61 9.54 16.80
C ARG A 176 -10.24 10.58 15.89
N ALA A 177 -10.52 10.26 14.63
CA ALA A 177 -11.23 11.15 13.72
C ALA A 177 -12.69 11.36 14.16
N VAL A 178 -13.41 10.27 14.47
CA VAL A 178 -14.81 10.32 14.94
C VAL A 178 -14.92 11.13 16.24
N ARG A 179 -14.03 10.92 17.21
CA ARG A 179 -14.06 11.66 18.49
C ARG A 179 -13.84 13.16 18.29
N ARG A 180 -12.95 13.57 17.38
CA ARG A 180 -12.72 14.99 17.08
C ARG A 180 -13.96 15.65 16.47
N GLN A 181 -14.65 14.97 15.56
CA GLN A 181 -15.89 15.48 14.96
C GLN A 181 -16.99 15.66 16.01
N GLN A 182 -17.16 14.70 16.92
CA GLN A 182 -18.15 14.78 18.00
C GLN A 182 -17.87 15.96 18.94
N GLN A 183 -16.61 16.19 19.31
CA GLN A 183 -16.21 17.32 20.15
C GLN A 183 -16.47 18.67 19.48
N GLN A 184 -16.15 18.79 18.18
CA GLN A 184 -16.42 20.00 17.41
C GLN A 184 -17.93 20.30 17.31
N GLN A 185 -18.74 19.26 17.09
CA GLN A 185 -20.19 19.40 17.01
C GLN A 185 -20.80 19.83 18.36
N GLN A 186 -20.32 19.27 19.47
CA GLN A 186 -20.76 19.66 20.82
C GLN A 186 -20.39 21.12 21.15
N GLN A 187 -19.22 21.58 20.74
CA GLN A 187 -18.79 22.98 20.93
C GLN A 187 -19.64 23.96 20.10
N GLN A 188 -20.02 23.58 18.88
CA GLN A 188 -20.91 24.40 18.04
C GLN A 188 -22.34 24.48 18.61
N THR A 189 -22.85 23.40 19.20
CA THR A 189 -24.19 23.40 19.82
C THR A 189 -24.25 24.08 21.19
N ALA A 190 -23.12 24.22 21.89
CA ALA A 190 -23.07 24.85 23.21
C ALA A 190 -22.81 26.37 23.15
N GLY A 191 -22.42 26.89 21.98
CA GLY A 191 -22.08 28.30 21.77
C GLY A 191 -23.13 29.13 21.02
N GLY A 192 -24.30 28.56 20.71
CA GLY A 192 -25.44 29.24 20.09
C GLY A 192 -26.68 29.11 20.96
#